data_AF-A0AAV2G371-F1
#
_entry.id   AF-A0AAV2G371-F1
#
_cell.length_a   1.000
_cell.length_b   1.000
_cell.length_c   1.000
_cell.angle_alpha   90.00
_cell.angle_beta   90.00
_cell.angle_gamma   90.00
#
_symmetry.space_group_name_H-M   'P 1'
#
loop_
_entity.id
_entity.type
_entity.pdbx_description
1 polymer ?
#
loop_
_entity_poly.entity_id
_entity_poly.type
_entity_poly.pdbx_seq_one_letter_code
_entity_poly.pdbx_strand_id
1 'polypeptide(L)'
;MDHLARAQETYRQLQSEERMKRKIDEVPPKLLAQLHPVQDHISFTLKKAMFKCSYECYDRERNRNQEEVVSCVENCAMPVRTAQHEYEEEMADFEARIKRSLERCQNKYEKDQITGTGNEDHMIGMESCVDEAIKDNTSWLPRILYRLKRACSMGDEKKQVN
;
A
#
# COMPACT_ATOMS: atom_id res chain seq x y z
N MET A 1 -39.65 19.79 -20.90
CA MET A 1 -38.42 20.59 -20.70
C MET A 1 -37.67 20.16 -19.44
N ASP A 2 -38.34 19.97 -18.30
CA ASP A 2 -37.67 19.71 -17.00
C ASP A 2 -37.03 18.31 -16.84
N HIS A 3 -37.60 17.28 -17.46
CA HIS A 3 -37.05 15.91 -17.38
C HIS A 3 -35.73 15.72 -18.12
N LEU A 4 -35.49 16.47 -19.20
CA LEU A 4 -34.28 16.36 -20.01
C LEU A 4 -33.07 16.96 -19.27
N ALA A 5 -33.27 18.08 -18.58
CA ALA A 5 -32.25 18.73 -17.75
C ALA A 5 -31.83 17.85 -16.57
N ARG A 6 -32.80 17.27 -15.84
CA ARG A 6 -32.52 16.32 -14.76
C ARG A 6 -31.78 15.07 -15.24
N ALA A 7 -32.18 14.51 -16.39
CA ALA A 7 -31.49 13.36 -16.98
C ALA A 7 -30.04 13.69 -17.37
N GLN A 8 -29.78 14.88 -17.88
CA GLN A 8 -28.43 15.34 -18.24
C GLN A 8 -27.55 15.54 -17.00
N GLU A 9 -28.12 16.03 -15.90
CA GLU A 9 -27.43 16.19 -14.62
C GLU A 9 -27.06 14.84 -13.98
N THR A 10 -28.01 13.89 -13.94
CA THR A 10 -27.73 12.51 -13.49
C THR A 10 -26.63 11.85 -14.33
N TYR A 11 -26.65 12.05 -15.64
CA TYR A 11 -25.61 11.52 -16.52
C TYR A 11 -24.22 12.11 -16.20
N ARG A 12 -24.14 13.42 -15.93
CA ARG A 12 -22.88 14.08 -15.52
C ARG A 12 -22.36 13.53 -14.19
N GLN A 13 -23.25 13.33 -13.21
CA GLN A 13 -22.90 12.75 -11.90
C GLN A 13 -22.32 11.33 -12.05
N LEU A 14 -23.00 10.47 -12.80
CA LEU A 14 -22.51 9.11 -13.09
C LEU A 14 -21.14 9.11 -13.78
N GLN A 15 -20.91 10.04 -14.71
CA GLN A 15 -19.60 10.18 -15.35
C GLN A 15 -18.49 10.61 -14.37
N SER A 16 -18.77 11.52 -13.44
CA SER A 16 -17.80 11.91 -12.40
C SER A 16 -17.51 10.79 -11.42
N GLU A 17 -18.52 10.02 -11.00
CA GLU A 17 -18.34 8.86 -10.14
C GLU A 17 -17.44 7.81 -10.80
N GLU A 18 -17.70 7.50 -12.07
CA GLU A 18 -16.87 6.58 -12.85
C GLU A 18 -15.43 7.07 -13.00
N ARG A 19 -15.21 8.38 -13.21
CA ARG A 19 -13.85 8.96 -13.23
C ARG A 19 -13.13 8.80 -11.89
N MET A 20 -13.80 9.12 -10.79
CA MET A 20 -13.23 8.97 -9.45
C MET A 20 -12.92 7.51 -9.15
N LYS A 21 -13.83 6.59 -9.50
CA LYS A 21 -13.63 5.15 -9.32
C LYS A 21 -12.38 4.67 -10.05
N ARG A 22 -12.21 5.04 -11.33
CA ARG A 22 -11.00 4.70 -12.10
C ARG A 22 -9.73 5.22 -11.43
N LYS A 23 -9.73 6.47 -10.97
CA LYS A 23 -8.57 7.06 -10.26
C LYS A 23 -8.21 6.29 -8.99
N ILE A 24 -9.22 5.86 -8.23
CA ILE A 24 -9.04 5.05 -7.01
C ILE A 24 -8.50 3.66 -7.37
N ASP A 25 -9.08 3.01 -8.38
CA ASP A 25 -8.69 1.67 -8.84
C ASP A 25 -7.27 1.62 -9.43
N GLU A 26 -6.73 2.76 -9.87
CA GLU A 26 -5.34 2.88 -10.33
C GLU A 26 -4.31 2.92 -9.18
N VAL A 27 -4.71 3.19 -7.94
CA VAL A 27 -3.78 3.31 -6.81
C VAL A 27 -3.15 1.96 -6.43
N PRO A 28 -3.92 0.87 -6.22
CA PRO A 28 -3.35 -0.44 -5.87
C PRO A 28 -2.27 -0.94 -6.84
N PRO A 29 -2.45 -0.96 -8.18
CA PRO A 29 -1.39 -1.46 -9.06
C PRO A 29 -0.14 -0.57 -9.04
N LYS A 30 -0.27 0.75 -8.90
CA LYS A 30 0.88 1.67 -8.76
C LYS A 30 1.65 1.44 -7.46
N LEU A 31 0.93 1.18 -6.37
CA LEU A 31 1.49 0.81 -5.07
C LEU A 31 2.26 -0.52 -5.17
N LEU A 32 1.62 -1.55 -5.69
CA LEU A 32 2.21 -2.88 -5.85
C LEU A 32 3.46 -2.85 -6.74
N ALA A 33 3.43 -2.09 -7.84
CA ALA A 33 4.61 -1.93 -8.70
C ALA A 33 5.81 -1.34 -7.97
N GLN A 34 5.59 -0.41 -7.03
CA GLN A 34 6.67 0.17 -6.22
C GLN A 34 7.17 -0.77 -5.13
N LEU A 35 6.30 -1.64 -4.62
CA LEU A 35 6.61 -2.58 -3.54
C LEU A 35 7.15 -3.92 -4.01
N HIS A 36 6.98 -4.24 -5.29
CA HIS A 36 7.49 -5.47 -5.91
C HIS A 36 8.96 -5.76 -5.57
N PRO A 37 9.91 -4.79 -5.61
CA PRO A 37 11.30 -5.06 -5.26
C PRO A 37 11.49 -5.51 -3.80
N VAL A 38 10.67 -5.02 -2.87
CA VAL A 38 10.70 -5.44 -1.47
C VAL A 38 10.18 -6.88 -1.36
N GLN A 39 9.04 -7.16 -1.99
CA GLN A 39 8.45 -8.50 -1.98
C GLN A 39 9.37 -9.56 -2.62
N ASP A 40 10.04 -9.20 -3.71
CA ASP A 40 11.06 -10.03 -4.34
C ASP A 40 12.26 -10.25 -3.41
N HIS A 41 12.72 -9.22 -2.72
CA HIS A 41 13.83 -9.34 -1.78
C HIS A 41 13.48 -10.31 -0.63
N ILE A 42 12.27 -10.20 -0.07
CA ILE A 42 11.77 -11.14 0.94
C ILE A 42 11.75 -12.56 0.35
N SER A 43 11.19 -12.72 -0.85
CA SER A 43 10.92 -14.04 -1.43
C SER A 43 12.15 -14.76 -1.96
N PHE A 44 13.10 -14.04 -2.57
CA PHE A 44 14.24 -14.63 -3.26
C PHE A 44 15.56 -14.42 -2.53
N THR A 45 15.70 -13.35 -1.75
CA THR A 45 16.94 -13.09 -0.99
C THR A 45 16.83 -13.62 0.43
N LEU A 46 15.86 -13.14 1.21
CA LEU A 46 15.74 -13.52 2.62
C LEU A 46 15.35 -14.98 2.79
N LYS A 47 14.37 -15.50 2.04
CA LYS A 47 14.01 -16.93 2.11
C LYS A 47 15.17 -17.83 1.69
N LYS A 48 15.93 -17.46 0.66
CA LYS A 48 17.12 -18.23 0.24
C LYS A 48 18.17 -18.27 1.35
N ALA A 49 18.44 -17.12 1.99
CA ALA A 49 19.37 -17.04 3.12
C ALA A 49 18.88 -17.86 4.31
N MET A 50 17.58 -17.78 4.64
CA MET A 50 16.94 -18.60 5.66
C MET A 50 17.16 -20.09 5.40
N PHE A 51 16.84 -20.58 4.18
CA PHE A 51 17.02 -22.00 3.87
C PHE A 51 18.48 -22.46 3.96
N LYS A 52 19.43 -21.63 3.51
CA LYS A 52 20.85 -21.93 3.66
C LYS A 52 21.26 -21.99 5.15
N CYS A 53 20.83 -21.03 5.96
CA CYS A 53 21.07 -21.00 7.40
C CYS A 53 20.48 -22.25 8.08
N SER A 54 19.22 -22.60 7.77
CA SER A 54 18.54 -23.77 8.33
C SER A 54 19.23 -25.07 7.93
N TYR A 55 19.77 -25.18 6.72
CA TYR A 55 20.58 -26.33 6.32
C TYR A 55 21.83 -26.48 7.19
N GLU A 56 22.54 -25.38 7.46
CA GLU A 56 23.73 -25.39 8.33
C GLU A 56 23.40 -25.73 9.80
N CYS A 57 22.15 -25.55 10.25
CA CYS A 57 21.74 -25.93 11.59
C CYS A 57 21.77 -27.45 11.84
N TYR A 58 21.72 -28.29 10.79
CA TYR A 58 21.78 -29.75 10.95
C TYR A 58 23.21 -30.31 11.05
N ASP A 59 24.21 -29.44 11.13
CA ASP A 59 25.58 -29.83 11.39
C ASP A 59 25.76 -30.25 12.87
N ARG A 60 26.18 -31.52 13.07
CA ARG A 60 26.43 -32.10 14.41
C ARG A 60 27.57 -31.41 15.16
N GLU A 61 28.51 -30.77 14.46
CA GLU A 61 29.61 -30.04 15.11
C GLU A 61 29.12 -28.74 15.73
N ARG A 62 28.06 -28.13 15.16
CA ARG A 62 27.44 -26.89 15.66
C ARG A 62 26.33 -27.13 16.67
N ASN A 63 25.47 -28.13 16.42
CA ASN A 63 24.32 -28.44 17.27
C ASN A 63 24.35 -29.91 17.70
N ARG A 64 24.38 -30.15 19.01
CA ARG A 64 24.60 -31.48 19.62
C ARG A 64 23.32 -32.25 19.87
N ASN A 65 22.19 -31.55 19.98
CA ASN A 65 20.88 -32.13 20.28
C ASN A 65 19.77 -31.50 19.42
N GLN A 66 18.58 -32.10 19.47
CA GLN A 66 17.45 -31.67 18.66
C GLN A 66 16.91 -30.29 19.04
N GLU A 67 16.97 -29.91 20.32
CA GLU A 67 16.48 -28.60 20.80
C GLU A 67 17.33 -27.45 20.24
N GLU A 68 18.67 -27.63 20.22
CA GLU A 68 19.61 -26.68 19.61
C GLU A 68 19.34 -26.51 18.10
N VAL A 69 19.07 -27.61 17.39
CA VAL A 69 18.71 -27.56 15.95
C VAL A 69 17.41 -26.77 15.75
N VAL A 70 16.36 -27.04 16.54
CA VAL A 70 15.07 -26.34 16.42
C VAL A 70 15.25 -24.85 16.68
N SER A 71 15.93 -24.47 17.77
CA SER A 71 16.19 -23.06 18.09
C SER A 71 17.00 -22.36 16.99
N CYS A 72 18.01 -23.03 16.42
CA CYS A 72 18.80 -22.50 15.30
C CYS A 72 17.91 -22.24 14.07
N VAL A 73 17.06 -23.19 13.68
CA VAL A 73 16.15 -23.04 12.53
C VAL A 73 15.14 -21.90 12.76
N GLU A 74 14.60 -21.77 13.96
CA GLU A 74 13.69 -20.67 14.31
C GLU A 74 14.37 -19.30 14.19
N ASN A 75 15.63 -19.19 14.60
CA ASN A 75 16.42 -17.98 14.47
C ASN A 75 16.70 -17.64 13.00
N CYS A 76 16.98 -18.63 12.16
CA CYS A 76 17.14 -18.42 10.70
C CYS A 76 15.87 -17.85 10.05
N ALA A 77 14.68 -18.18 10.57
CA ALA A 77 13.41 -17.69 10.04
C ALA A 77 13.03 -16.28 10.52
N MET A 78 13.69 -15.75 11.57
CA MET A 78 13.36 -14.44 12.13
C MET A 78 13.43 -13.30 11.11
N PRO A 79 14.49 -13.15 10.29
CA PRO A 79 14.57 -12.04 9.33
C PRO A 79 13.43 -12.05 8.31
N VAL A 80 13.01 -13.23 7.83
CA VAL A 80 11.89 -13.36 6.89
C VAL A 80 10.58 -12.99 7.58
N ARG A 81 10.33 -13.50 8.79
CA ARG A 81 9.11 -13.20 9.55
C ARG A 81 8.98 -11.72 9.86
N THR A 82 10.05 -11.08 10.32
CA THR A 82 10.07 -9.64 10.60
C THR A 82 9.80 -8.83 9.33
N ALA A 83 10.50 -9.12 8.24
CA ALA A 83 10.30 -8.39 6.98
C ALA A 83 8.88 -8.57 6.42
N GLN A 84 8.32 -9.79 6.51
CA GLN A 84 6.96 -10.09 6.07
C GLN A 84 5.91 -9.35 6.92
N HIS A 85 6.07 -9.35 8.24
CA HIS A 85 5.18 -8.63 9.16
C HIS A 85 5.16 -7.13 8.87
N GLU A 86 6.33 -6.50 8.78
CA GLU A 86 6.45 -5.07 8.48
C GLU A 86 5.84 -4.72 7.11
N TYR A 87 6.01 -5.59 6.11
CA TYR A 87 5.38 -5.45 4.80
C TYR A 87 3.85 -5.44 4.90
N GLU A 88 3.27 -6.40 5.61
CA GLU A 88 1.82 -6.52 5.79
C GLU A 88 1.25 -5.35 6.60
N GLU A 89 1.95 -4.92 7.65
CA GLU A 89 1.55 -3.80 8.51
C GLU A 89 1.54 -2.48 7.73
N GLU A 90 2.63 -2.13 7.03
CA GLU A 90 2.71 -0.89 6.26
C GLU A 90 1.70 -0.88 5.08
N MET A 91 1.40 -2.04 4.51
CA MET A 91 0.35 -2.19 3.49
C MET A 91 -1.04 -1.93 4.06
N ALA A 92 -1.37 -2.56 5.18
CA ALA A 92 -2.65 -2.36 5.86
C ALA A 92 -2.83 -0.90 6.30
N ASP A 93 -1.76 -0.28 6.79
CA ASP A 93 -1.76 1.14 7.16
C ASP A 93 -2.00 2.05 5.95
N PHE A 94 -1.37 1.77 4.81
CA PHE A 94 -1.61 2.54 3.58
C PHE A 94 -3.08 2.42 3.14
N GLU A 95 -3.62 1.20 3.07
CA GLU A 95 -5.02 0.95 2.70
C GLU A 95 -6.00 1.64 3.65
N ALA A 96 -5.75 1.57 4.95
CA ALA A 96 -6.59 2.20 5.95
C ALA A 96 -6.54 3.73 5.85
N ARG A 97 -5.36 4.31 5.56
CA ARG A 97 -5.20 5.76 5.40
C ARG A 97 -5.92 6.29 4.17
N ILE A 98 -5.79 5.62 3.02
CA ILE A 98 -6.48 6.06 1.80
C ILE A 98 -7.99 5.91 1.94
N LYS A 99 -8.48 4.79 2.50
CA LYS A 99 -9.90 4.59 2.78
C LYS A 99 -10.47 5.72 3.66
N ARG A 100 -9.81 6.04 4.78
CA ARG A 100 -10.22 7.15 5.65
C ARG A 100 -10.19 8.51 4.94
N SER A 101 -9.24 8.75 4.03
CA SER A 101 -9.21 9.99 3.24
C SER A 101 -10.39 10.08 2.28
N LEU A 102 -10.74 8.99 1.61
CA LEU A 102 -11.89 8.94 0.70
C LEU A 102 -13.22 9.11 1.45
N GLU A 103 -13.37 8.48 2.62
CA GLU A 103 -14.54 8.67 3.50
C GLU A 103 -14.69 10.13 3.95
N ARG A 104 -13.57 10.83 4.23
CA ARG A 104 -13.62 12.28 4.53
C ARG A 104 -14.12 13.10 3.35
N CYS A 105 -13.75 12.74 2.11
CA CYS A 105 -14.27 13.40 0.92
C CYS A 105 -15.78 13.19 0.78
N GLN A 106 -16.25 11.95 0.95
CA GLN A 106 -17.68 11.62 0.91
C GLN A 106 -18.47 12.41 1.96
N ASN A 107 -18.02 12.40 3.22
CA ASN A 107 -18.68 13.14 4.30
C ASN A 107 -18.76 14.65 4.04
N LYS A 108 -17.70 15.23 3.45
CA LYS A 108 -17.69 16.64 3.06
C LYS A 108 -18.72 16.92 1.97
N TYR A 109 -18.75 16.07 0.94
CA TYR A 109 -19.71 16.18 -0.16
C TYR A 109 -21.17 16.05 0.31
N GLU A 110 -21.49 15.08 1.15
CA GLU A 110 -22.83 14.91 1.73
C GLU A 110 -23.25 16.13 2.57
N LYS A 111 -22.32 16.66 3.38
CA LYS A 111 -22.58 17.87 4.18
C LYS A 111 -22.88 19.08 3.30
N ASP A 112 -22.07 19.30 2.26
CA ASP A 112 -22.20 20.44 1.35
C ASP A 112 -23.47 20.36 0.48
N GLN A 113 -23.99 19.15 0.22
CA GLN A 113 -25.32 18.94 -0.36
C GLN A 113 -26.45 19.35 0.60
N ILE A 114 -26.36 18.97 1.88
CA ILE A 114 -27.40 19.26 2.88
C ILE A 114 -27.49 20.75 3.20
N THR A 115 -26.36 21.48 3.23
CA THR A 115 -26.34 22.90 3.61
C THR A 115 -26.85 23.86 2.53
N GLY A 116 -27.23 23.37 1.35
CA GLY A 116 -27.86 24.20 0.30
C GLY A 116 -26.98 25.30 -0.29
N THR A 117 -25.68 25.31 0.00
CA THR A 117 -24.67 26.18 -0.62
C THR A 117 -24.29 25.72 -2.04
N GLY A 118 -25.07 24.80 -2.63
CA GLY A 118 -24.73 24.04 -3.82
C GLY A 118 -25.03 24.75 -5.12
N ASN A 119 -23.97 25.16 -5.80
CA ASN A 119 -23.99 25.34 -7.25
C ASN A 119 -23.72 23.99 -7.94
N GLU A 120 -23.87 23.93 -9.27
CA GLU A 120 -23.61 22.80 -10.19
C GLU A 120 -22.21 22.13 -10.06
N ASP A 121 -21.36 22.59 -9.13
CA ASP A 121 -19.92 22.32 -9.00
C ASP A 121 -19.56 21.30 -7.88
N HIS A 122 -20.55 20.74 -7.16
CA HIS A 122 -20.31 19.84 -6.03
C HIS A 122 -19.55 18.55 -6.41
N MET A 123 -19.84 17.99 -7.58
CA MET A 123 -19.10 16.82 -8.10
C MET A 123 -17.65 17.15 -8.43
N ILE A 124 -17.37 18.39 -8.86
CA ILE A 124 -16.00 18.87 -9.11
C ILE A 124 -15.26 19.03 -7.78
N GLY A 125 -15.93 19.53 -6.74
CA GLY A 125 -15.37 19.57 -5.38
C GLY A 125 -15.04 18.19 -4.82
N MET A 126 -15.93 17.21 -5.04
CA MET A 126 -15.69 15.82 -4.65
C MET A 126 -14.52 15.20 -5.43
N GLU A 127 -14.49 15.39 -6.76
CA GLU A 127 -13.40 14.90 -7.62
C GLU A 127 -12.05 15.50 -7.19
N SER A 128 -12.01 16.81 -6.92
CA SER A 128 -10.79 17.48 -6.41
C SER A 128 -10.35 16.94 -5.05
N CYS A 129 -11.29 16.63 -4.15
CA CYS A 129 -10.95 16.04 -2.86
C CYS A 129 -10.36 14.64 -3.01
N VAL A 130 -10.92 13.82 -3.91
CA VAL A 130 -10.39 12.48 -4.23
C VAL A 130 -8.97 12.59 -4.82
N ASP A 131 -8.73 13.54 -5.73
CA ASP A 131 -7.40 13.78 -6.30
C ASP A 131 -6.38 14.16 -5.23
N GLU A 132 -6.75 15.05 -4.32
CA GLU A 132 -5.89 15.45 -3.19
C GLU A 132 -5.65 14.27 -2.24
N ALA A 133 -6.67 13.49 -1.91
CA ALA A 133 -6.54 12.30 -1.08
C ALA A 133 -5.57 11.27 -1.69
N ILE A 134 -5.65 11.03 -2.99
CA ILE A 134 -4.73 10.13 -3.71
C ILE A 134 -3.31 10.70 -3.69
N LYS A 135 -3.14 11.98 -4.02
CA LYS A 135 -1.84 12.65 -4.04
C LYS A 135 -1.18 12.64 -2.66
N ASP A 136 -1.93 12.96 -1.62
CA ASP A 136 -1.45 12.95 -0.25
C ASP A 136 -1.01 11.56 0.17
N ASN A 137 -1.83 10.53 -0.05
CA ASN A 137 -1.43 9.17 0.33
C ASN A 137 -0.24 8.67 -0.49
N THR A 138 -0.19 8.94 -1.80
CA THR A 138 0.94 8.54 -2.65
C THR A 138 2.24 9.25 -2.27
N SER A 139 2.19 10.48 -1.74
CA SER A 139 3.37 11.19 -1.23
C SER A 139 4.05 10.50 -0.04
N TRP A 140 3.34 9.61 0.68
CA TRP A 140 3.89 8.85 1.78
C TRP A 140 4.57 7.54 1.37
N LEU A 141 4.33 7.06 0.14
CA LEU A 141 4.92 5.82 -0.37
C LEU A 141 6.44 5.76 -0.26
N PRO A 142 7.20 6.83 -0.56
CA PRO A 142 8.66 6.80 -0.39
C PRO A 142 9.08 6.52 1.07
N ARG A 143 8.31 7.00 2.05
CA ARG A 143 8.59 6.76 3.48
C ARG A 143 8.31 5.31 3.86
N ILE A 144 7.21 4.75 3.36
CA ILE A 144 6.86 3.33 3.54
C ILE A 144 7.96 2.45 2.95
N LEU A 145 8.34 2.71 1.69
CA LEU A 145 9.41 1.99 1.00
C LEU A 145 10.74 2.06 1.76
N TYR A 146 11.09 3.24 2.29
CA TYR A 146 12.30 3.40 3.08
C TYR A 146 12.29 2.52 4.34
N ARG A 147 11.17 2.47 5.07
CA ARG A 147 11.02 1.63 6.27
C ARG A 147 11.10 0.15 5.91
N LEU A 148 10.40 -0.27 4.87
CA LEU A 148 10.40 -1.66 4.41
C LEU A 148 11.77 -2.13 3.93
N LYS A 149 12.48 -1.29 3.15
CA LYS A 149 13.86 -1.57 2.75
C LYS A 149 14.77 -1.74 3.96
N ARG A 150 14.65 -0.87 4.96
CA ARG A 150 15.42 -0.96 6.21
C ARG A 150 15.09 -2.23 7.00
N ALA A 151 13.81 -2.61 7.12
CA ALA A 151 13.40 -3.86 7.77
C ALA A 151 13.98 -5.09 7.06
N CYS A 152 14.08 -5.02 5.72
CA CYS A 152 14.70 -6.06 4.89
C CYS A 152 16.23 -6.01 4.87
N SER A 153 16.87 -5.05 5.55
CA SER A 153 18.32 -4.77 5.41
C SER A 153 18.76 -4.56 3.96
N MET A 154 17.85 -4.08 3.10
CA MET A 154 18.18 -3.66 1.73
C MET A 154 19.02 -2.39 1.81
N GLY A 155 20.24 -2.44 1.28
CA GLY A 155 21.05 -1.22 1.11
C GLY A 155 20.36 -0.25 0.16
N ASP A 156 20.56 1.06 0.36
CA ASP A 156 20.14 2.06 -0.61
C ASP A 156 20.87 1.80 -1.93
N GLU A 157 20.13 1.42 -2.98
CA GLU A 157 20.64 1.37 -4.34
C GLU A 157 21.03 2.80 -4.76
N LYS A 158 22.26 3.20 -4.43
CA LYS A 158 22.93 4.26 -5.18
C LYS A 158 23.03 3.75 -6.61
N LYS A 159 22.21 4.30 -7.50
CA LYS A 159 22.31 4.14 -8.95
C LYS A 159 23.79 4.22 -9.34
N GLN A 160 24.40 3.09 -9.69
CA GLN A 160 25.61 3.10 -10.50
C GLN A 160 25.16 3.51 -11.90
N VAL A 161 25.28 4.81 -12.16
CA VAL A 161 25.31 5.34 -13.52
C VAL A 161 26.65 4.89 -14.11
N ASN A 162 26.59 3.92 -15.02
CA ASN A 162 27.62 3.72 -16.03
C ASN A 162 27.19 4.48 -17.30
#